data_AF-A0A959C3U7-F1
#
_entry.id   AF-A0A959C3U7-F1
#
_cell.length_a   1.000
_cell.length_b   1.000
_cell.length_c   1.000
_cell.angle_alpha   90.00
_cell.angle_beta   90.00
_cell.angle_gamma   90.00
#
_symmetry.space_group_name_H-M   'P 1'
#
loop_
_entity.id
_entity.type
_entity.pdbx_description
1 polymer ?
#
loop_
_entity_poly.entity_id
_entity_poly.type
_entity_poly.pdbx_seq_one_letter_code
_entity_poly.pdbx_strand_id
1 'polypeptide(L)'
;MKKYLTLFYISAVLLFSGCTHLLYLDSAMDYFNQGANLENQLRFQPEAGASASPTMYYSMAYSGLNKALEKQKEELRKDHVLGSTYTVKALCEWKLKLYDKAIQSADAAVEELLAMDQATGIKMPRDMALMEALPALIEVEKAKESLFSLREQTEATLEEARSYYVSSIFDPDAEKAATLEQAIKKIGEIQKKARGNDELSVYFVQSQLAGLKTWSDAIDLLRQKEKGLDEASKREAQEFRKAQRDQFLEPEKGRLLERLGSLLPPGEPGGRLIDYWKKII
;
A
#
# COMPACT_ATOMS: atom_id res chain seq x y z
N MET A 1 -19.82 -58.18 6.63
CA MET A 1 -20.42 -56.83 6.58
C MET A 1 -19.71 -55.79 7.47
N LYS A 2 -19.44 -56.04 8.76
CA LYS A 2 -18.77 -55.06 9.65
C LYS A 2 -17.40 -54.53 9.16
N LYS A 3 -16.57 -55.35 8.49
CA LYS A 3 -15.23 -54.93 7.99
C LYS A 3 -15.26 -53.96 6.80
N TYR A 4 -16.29 -54.02 5.95
CA TYR A 4 -16.42 -53.10 4.81
C TYR A 4 -16.98 -51.74 5.23
N LEU A 5 -17.79 -51.71 6.29
CA LEU A 5 -18.31 -50.48 6.89
C LEU A 5 -17.19 -49.64 7.53
N THR A 6 -16.23 -50.28 8.21
CA THR A 6 -15.06 -49.58 8.77
C THR A 6 -14.12 -49.03 7.71
N LEU A 7 -13.90 -49.76 6.60
CA LEU A 7 -13.07 -49.27 5.50
C LEU A 7 -13.69 -48.04 4.82
N PHE A 8 -15.02 -48.05 4.64
CA PHE A 8 -15.75 -46.92 4.04
C PHE A 8 -15.71 -45.66 4.92
N TYR A 9 -15.82 -45.80 6.25
CA TYR A 9 -15.69 -44.68 7.19
C TYR A 9 -14.27 -44.11 7.24
N ILE A 10 -13.24 -44.95 7.19
CA ILE A 10 -11.83 -44.49 7.16
C ILE A 10 -11.54 -43.72 5.85
N SER A 11 -12.04 -44.22 4.71
CA SER A 11 -11.92 -43.50 3.42
C SER A 11 -12.71 -42.19 3.38
N ALA A 12 -13.90 -42.13 3.98
CA ALA A 12 -14.69 -40.89 4.04
C ALA A 12 -14.04 -39.81 4.91
N VAL A 13 -13.48 -40.17 6.06
CA VAL A 13 -12.78 -39.21 6.96
C VAL A 13 -11.50 -38.64 6.32
N LEU A 14 -10.81 -39.44 5.49
CA LEU A 14 -9.62 -38.98 4.76
C LEU A 14 -9.95 -37.99 3.64
N LEU A 15 -11.12 -38.11 2.99
CA LEU A 15 -11.54 -37.20 1.91
C LEU A 15 -12.01 -35.83 2.44
N PHE A 16 -12.63 -35.75 3.62
CA PHE A 16 -13.04 -34.47 4.22
C PHE A 16 -11.88 -33.68 4.84
N SER A 17 -10.75 -34.33 5.13
CA SER A 17 -9.57 -33.64 5.69
C SER A 17 -8.82 -32.80 4.65
N GLY A 18 -8.99 -33.11 3.35
CA GLY A 18 -8.24 -32.53 2.24
C GLY A 18 -8.66 -31.14 1.77
N CYS A 19 -9.73 -30.54 2.31
CA CYS A 19 -10.16 -29.17 1.94
C CYS A 19 -10.13 -28.17 3.10
N THR A 20 -9.60 -28.58 4.24
CA THR A 20 -9.65 -27.75 5.47
C THR A 20 -8.79 -26.49 5.37
N HIS A 21 -7.75 -26.48 4.53
CA HIS A 21 -6.88 -25.32 4.30
C HIS A 21 -7.50 -24.25 3.43
N LEU A 22 -8.27 -24.65 2.41
CA LEU A 22 -9.03 -23.72 1.59
C LEU A 22 -10.08 -23.00 2.42
N LEU A 23 -10.72 -23.68 3.39
CA LEU A 23 -11.68 -23.05 4.29
C LEU A 23 -11.06 -21.95 5.17
N TYR A 24 -9.82 -22.12 5.66
CA TYR A 24 -9.14 -21.08 6.42
C TYR A 24 -8.76 -19.88 5.55
N LEU A 25 -8.32 -20.13 4.32
CA LEU A 25 -7.99 -19.09 3.36
C LEU A 25 -9.24 -18.31 2.95
N ASP A 26 -10.33 -18.98 2.58
CA ASP A 26 -11.60 -18.37 2.20
C ASP A 26 -12.14 -17.49 3.33
N SER A 27 -12.20 -18.03 4.56
CA SER A 27 -12.68 -17.26 5.72
C SER A 27 -11.79 -16.05 5.99
N ALA A 28 -10.47 -16.16 5.82
CA ALA A 28 -9.56 -15.03 6.01
C ALA A 28 -9.75 -13.96 4.93
N MET A 29 -9.96 -14.36 3.67
CA MET A 29 -10.25 -13.45 2.57
C MET A 29 -11.57 -12.72 2.78
N ASP A 30 -12.60 -13.41 3.27
CA ASP A 30 -13.88 -12.79 3.62
C ASP A 30 -13.73 -11.74 4.71
N TYR A 31 -12.95 -12.01 5.76
CA TYR A 31 -12.65 -11.01 6.78
C TYR A 31 -11.84 -9.85 6.22
N PHE A 32 -10.83 -10.09 5.39
CA PHE A 32 -10.06 -9.02 4.76
C PHE A 32 -10.96 -8.09 3.92
N ASN A 33 -11.84 -8.68 3.10
CA ASN A 33 -12.78 -7.95 2.26
C ASN A 33 -13.79 -7.14 3.09
N GLN A 34 -14.29 -7.68 4.19
CA GLN A 34 -15.14 -6.94 5.14
C GLN A 34 -14.41 -5.72 5.72
N GLY A 35 -13.15 -5.89 6.14
CA GLY A 35 -12.32 -4.77 6.62
C GLY A 35 -12.13 -3.69 5.56
N ALA A 36 -11.76 -4.09 4.33
CA ALA A 36 -11.55 -3.17 3.21
C ALA A 36 -12.84 -2.42 2.81
N ASN A 37 -13.98 -3.12 2.76
CA ASN A 37 -15.27 -2.49 2.46
C ASN A 37 -15.65 -1.47 3.54
N LEU A 38 -15.48 -1.82 4.81
CA LEU A 38 -15.79 -0.92 5.91
C LEU A 38 -14.88 0.30 5.94
N GLU A 39 -13.58 0.13 5.68
CA GLU A 39 -12.64 1.25 5.58
C GLU A 39 -13.03 2.20 4.43
N ASN A 40 -13.40 1.66 3.27
CA ASN A 40 -13.88 2.47 2.15
C ASN A 40 -15.17 3.23 2.52
N GLN A 41 -16.12 2.57 3.19
CA GLN A 41 -17.34 3.22 3.67
C GLN A 41 -17.03 4.38 4.63
N LEU A 42 -16.16 4.17 5.62
CA LEU A 42 -15.77 5.23 6.58
C LEU A 42 -15.08 6.42 5.90
N ARG A 43 -14.31 6.18 4.83
CA ARG A 43 -13.66 7.26 4.06
C ARG A 43 -14.63 8.12 3.26
N PHE A 44 -15.71 7.53 2.73
CA PHE A 44 -16.66 8.23 1.85
C PHE A 44 -17.98 8.62 2.56
N GLN A 45 -18.30 8.00 3.69
CA GLN A 45 -19.54 8.18 4.46
C GLN A 45 -19.24 8.13 5.98
N PRO A 46 -18.48 9.10 6.52
CA PRO A 46 -18.05 9.08 7.94
C PRO A 46 -19.19 9.22 8.95
N GLU A 47 -20.39 9.65 8.53
CA GLU A 47 -21.57 9.78 9.40
C GLU A 47 -22.29 8.45 9.66
N ALA A 48 -21.98 7.39 8.90
CA ALA A 48 -22.48 6.05 9.16
C ALA A 48 -21.71 5.45 10.36
N GLY A 49 -22.25 5.61 11.56
CA GLY A 49 -21.67 5.03 12.77
C GLY A 49 -21.50 3.51 12.63
N ALA A 50 -20.28 3.07 12.38
CA ALA A 50 -19.95 1.65 12.29
C ALA A 50 -19.77 1.05 13.69
N SER A 51 -20.46 -0.06 13.97
CA SER A 51 -20.32 -0.80 15.24
C SER A 51 -19.02 -1.61 15.35
N ALA A 52 -18.30 -1.79 14.23
CA ALA A 52 -17.06 -2.54 14.16
C ALA A 52 -15.95 -1.67 13.56
N SER A 53 -14.69 -2.00 13.88
CA SER A 53 -13.50 -1.34 13.31
C SER A 53 -12.91 -2.20 12.19
N PRO A 54 -12.46 -1.63 11.05
CA PRO A 54 -11.71 -2.36 10.03
C PRO A 54 -10.53 -3.17 10.59
N THR A 55 -9.85 -2.63 11.61
CA THR A 55 -8.72 -3.28 12.30
C THR A 55 -9.11 -4.63 12.91
N MET A 56 -10.33 -4.79 13.41
CA MET A 56 -10.81 -6.05 13.96
C MET A 56 -10.86 -7.13 12.87
N TYR A 57 -11.42 -6.78 11.71
CA TYR A 57 -11.51 -7.69 10.56
C TYR A 57 -10.14 -8.09 10.02
N TYR A 58 -9.21 -7.14 9.89
CA TYR A 58 -7.83 -7.46 9.50
C TYR A 58 -7.13 -8.37 10.52
N SER A 59 -7.38 -8.18 11.82
CA SER A 59 -6.82 -9.04 12.86
C SER A 59 -7.36 -10.48 12.79
N MET A 60 -8.64 -10.65 12.50
CA MET A 60 -9.27 -11.96 12.31
C MET A 60 -8.72 -12.67 11.07
N ALA A 61 -8.62 -11.96 9.95
CA ALA A 61 -8.00 -12.47 8.73
C ALA A 61 -6.54 -12.91 8.98
N TYR A 62 -5.74 -12.04 9.60
CA TYR A 62 -4.34 -12.33 9.95
C TYR A 62 -4.19 -13.57 10.83
N SER A 63 -5.06 -13.75 11.83
CA SER A 63 -5.05 -14.94 12.69
C SER A 63 -5.36 -16.22 11.91
N GLY A 64 -6.34 -16.18 11.00
CA GLY A 64 -6.68 -17.30 10.13
C GLY A 64 -5.53 -17.70 9.20
N LEU A 65 -4.90 -16.71 8.56
CA LEU A 65 -3.77 -16.92 7.64
C LEU A 65 -2.56 -17.52 8.36
N ASN A 66 -2.23 -17.05 9.56
CA ASN A 66 -1.12 -17.62 10.33
C ASN A 66 -1.38 -19.09 10.66
N LYS A 67 -2.61 -19.47 11.03
CA LYS A 67 -2.96 -20.87 11.29
C LYS A 67 -2.86 -21.73 10.02
N ALA A 68 -3.31 -21.21 8.88
CA ALA A 68 -3.20 -21.91 7.60
C ALA A 68 -1.72 -22.13 7.22
N LEU A 69 -0.89 -21.10 7.33
CA LEU A 69 0.54 -21.18 7.03
C LEU A 69 1.32 -22.06 8.02
N GLU A 70 0.94 -22.11 9.28
CA GLU A 70 1.59 -22.96 10.29
C GLU A 70 1.25 -24.45 10.08
N LYS A 71 -0.01 -24.75 9.76
CA LYS A 71 -0.52 -26.13 9.78
C LYS A 71 -0.60 -26.80 8.42
N GLN A 72 -0.70 -26.03 7.34
CA GLN A 72 -1.11 -26.53 6.02
C GLN A 72 -0.30 -25.90 4.88
N LYS A 73 0.95 -25.46 5.17
CA LYS A 73 1.80 -24.80 4.17
C LYS A 73 1.98 -25.63 2.90
N GLU A 74 2.22 -26.93 3.05
CA GLU A 74 2.47 -27.83 1.94
C GLU A 74 1.21 -28.08 1.10
N GLU A 75 0.05 -28.16 1.75
CA GLU A 75 -1.26 -28.28 1.10
C GLU A 75 -1.58 -27.00 0.29
N LEU A 76 -1.35 -25.82 0.89
CA LEU A 76 -1.49 -24.54 0.19
C LEU A 76 -0.56 -24.44 -1.03
N ARG A 77 0.65 -25.01 -0.95
CA ARG A 77 1.60 -25.04 -2.07
C ARG A 77 1.13 -25.98 -3.18
N LYS A 78 0.68 -27.19 -2.82
CA LYS A 78 0.14 -28.19 -3.76
C LYS A 78 -1.05 -27.64 -4.53
N ASP A 79 -1.89 -26.86 -3.87
CA ASP A 79 -3.08 -26.25 -4.48
C ASP A 79 -2.79 -24.90 -5.14
N HIS A 80 -1.52 -24.50 -5.23
CA HIS A 80 -1.08 -23.27 -5.91
C HIS A 80 -1.67 -21.97 -5.33
N VAL A 81 -1.98 -21.96 -4.03
CA VAL A 81 -2.55 -20.80 -3.32
C VAL A 81 -1.63 -20.23 -2.23
N LEU A 82 -0.44 -20.81 -2.03
CA LEU A 82 0.49 -20.35 -1.00
C LEU A 82 0.98 -18.91 -1.22
N GLY A 83 1.31 -18.54 -2.47
CA GLY A 83 1.72 -17.16 -2.81
C GLY A 83 0.60 -16.14 -2.53
N SER A 84 -0.63 -16.45 -2.92
CA SER A 84 -1.79 -15.60 -2.60
C SER A 84 -2.09 -15.57 -1.10
N THR A 85 -1.85 -16.66 -0.36
CA THR A 85 -1.98 -16.68 1.10
C THR A 85 -1.00 -15.70 1.75
N TYR A 86 0.27 -15.72 1.35
CA TYR A 86 1.26 -14.74 1.80
C TYR A 86 0.90 -13.31 1.36
N THR A 87 0.32 -13.14 0.17
CA THR A 87 -0.15 -11.84 -0.32
C THR A 87 -1.19 -11.24 0.62
N VAL A 88 -2.26 -11.98 0.95
CA VAL A 88 -3.29 -11.48 1.87
C VAL A 88 -2.72 -11.26 3.27
N LYS A 89 -1.77 -12.09 3.72
CA LYS A 89 -1.10 -11.90 5.02
C LYS A 89 -0.31 -10.59 5.05
N ALA A 90 0.49 -10.32 4.02
CA ALA A 90 1.26 -9.09 3.90
C ALA A 90 0.35 -7.85 3.91
N LEU A 91 -0.77 -7.91 3.21
CA LEU A 91 -1.77 -6.84 3.23
C LEU A 91 -2.38 -6.68 4.63
N CYS A 92 -2.76 -7.75 5.32
CA CYS A 92 -3.25 -7.65 6.70
C CYS A 92 -2.23 -7.00 7.62
N GLU A 93 -0.96 -7.42 7.55
CA GLU A 93 0.13 -6.86 8.35
C GLU A 93 0.34 -5.37 8.06
N TRP A 94 0.26 -4.98 6.78
CA TRP A 94 0.32 -3.57 6.40
C TRP A 94 -0.83 -2.77 7.02
N LYS A 95 -2.08 -3.25 6.90
CA LYS A 95 -3.25 -2.57 7.48
C LYS A 95 -3.24 -2.54 9.02
N LEU A 96 -2.49 -3.44 9.65
CA LEU A 96 -2.25 -3.50 11.10
C LEU A 96 -0.98 -2.75 11.53
N LYS A 97 -0.31 -2.03 10.61
CA LYS A 97 0.95 -1.30 10.83
C LYS A 97 2.13 -2.16 11.31
N LEU A 98 2.08 -3.46 11.03
CA LEU A 98 3.16 -4.41 11.29
C LEU A 98 4.14 -4.40 10.10
N TYR A 99 4.72 -3.24 9.79
CA TYR A 99 5.42 -2.99 8.54
C TYR A 99 6.55 -3.97 8.23
N ASP A 100 7.42 -4.28 9.20
CA ASP A 100 8.53 -5.22 8.97
C ASP A 100 8.03 -6.63 8.63
N LYS A 101 6.91 -7.05 9.24
CA LYS A 101 6.29 -8.34 8.93
C LYS A 101 5.62 -8.31 7.56
N ALA A 102 4.96 -7.21 7.22
CA ALA A 102 4.34 -7.02 5.91
C ALA A 102 5.37 -7.15 4.78
N ILE A 103 6.56 -6.57 4.95
CA ILE A 103 7.68 -6.70 3.99
C ILE A 103 8.13 -8.17 3.89
N GLN A 104 8.38 -8.83 5.02
CA GLN A 104 8.78 -10.26 5.02
C GLN A 104 7.75 -11.16 4.33
N SER A 105 6.46 -10.92 4.57
CA SER A 105 5.38 -11.67 3.91
C SER A 105 5.25 -11.35 2.43
N ALA A 106 5.51 -10.11 2.02
CA ALA A 106 5.52 -9.73 0.61
C ALA A 106 6.68 -10.41 -0.14
N ASP A 107 7.87 -10.46 0.45
CA ASP A 107 9.02 -11.18 -0.11
C ASP A 107 8.70 -12.67 -0.27
N ALA A 108 8.13 -13.30 0.78
CA ALA A 108 7.69 -14.69 0.72
C ALA A 108 6.60 -14.92 -0.34
N ALA A 109 5.69 -13.96 -0.53
CA ALA A 109 4.68 -14.03 -1.58
C ALA A 109 5.33 -13.99 -2.97
N VAL A 110 6.26 -13.06 -3.21
CA VAL A 110 7.00 -12.94 -4.48
C VAL A 110 7.74 -14.24 -4.80
N GLU A 111 8.47 -14.80 -3.83
CA GLU A 111 9.20 -16.05 -3.99
C GLU A 111 8.28 -17.22 -4.39
N GLU A 112 7.18 -17.43 -3.67
CA GLU A 112 6.25 -18.54 -3.94
C GLU A 112 5.47 -18.33 -5.26
N LEU A 113 5.13 -17.09 -5.62
CA LEU A 113 4.50 -16.77 -6.90
C LEU A 113 5.44 -17.02 -8.08
N LEU A 114 6.73 -16.69 -7.95
CA LEU A 114 7.74 -16.99 -8.96
C LEU A 114 7.98 -18.50 -9.11
N ALA A 115 8.09 -19.20 -7.98
CA ALA A 115 8.26 -20.66 -7.99
C ALA A 115 7.06 -21.37 -8.64
N MET A 116 5.83 -20.89 -8.37
CA MET A 116 4.62 -21.39 -9.00
C MET A 116 4.60 -21.16 -10.52
N ASP A 117 4.95 -19.95 -11.00
CA ASP A 117 5.05 -19.67 -12.44
C ASP A 117 6.06 -20.61 -13.11
N GLN A 118 7.23 -20.79 -12.51
CA GLN A 118 8.26 -21.70 -13.04
C GLN A 118 7.81 -23.17 -13.08
N ALA A 119 7.09 -23.62 -12.06
CA ALA A 119 6.66 -25.01 -11.94
C ALA A 119 5.43 -25.35 -12.80
N THR A 120 4.51 -24.40 -12.99
CA THR A 120 3.17 -24.66 -13.53
C THR A 120 2.80 -23.79 -14.74
N GLY A 121 3.52 -22.69 -14.97
CA GLY A 121 3.16 -21.65 -15.92
C GLY A 121 1.98 -20.77 -15.49
N ILE A 122 1.42 -20.97 -14.29
CA ILE A 122 0.34 -20.14 -13.75
C ILE A 122 0.93 -18.83 -13.27
N LYS A 123 0.42 -17.71 -13.81
CA LYS A 123 0.89 -16.36 -13.50
C LYS A 123 -0.14 -15.59 -12.69
N MET A 124 0.32 -14.91 -11.64
CA MET A 124 -0.46 -13.96 -10.84
C MET A 124 0.16 -12.56 -10.93
N PRO A 125 0.15 -11.91 -12.10
CA PRO A 125 0.87 -10.66 -12.33
C PRO A 125 0.39 -9.51 -11.43
N ARG A 126 -0.89 -9.53 -11.04
CA ARG A 126 -1.46 -8.55 -10.11
C ARG A 126 -0.84 -8.68 -8.72
N ASP A 127 -0.89 -9.88 -8.14
CA ASP A 127 -0.40 -10.15 -6.79
C ASP A 127 1.12 -9.92 -6.74
N MET A 128 1.84 -10.36 -7.77
CA MET A 128 3.28 -10.11 -7.92
C MET A 128 3.61 -8.62 -7.87
N ALA A 129 2.98 -7.83 -8.74
CA ALA A 129 3.26 -6.40 -8.82
C ALA A 129 2.87 -5.67 -7.52
N LEU A 130 1.77 -6.07 -6.88
CA LEU A 130 1.36 -5.48 -5.61
C LEU A 130 2.36 -5.80 -4.48
N MET A 131 2.86 -7.03 -4.41
CA MET A 131 3.83 -7.44 -3.39
C MET A 131 5.20 -6.81 -3.63
N GLU A 132 5.67 -6.72 -4.87
CA GLU A 132 6.88 -5.95 -5.22
C GLU A 132 6.75 -4.47 -4.82
N ALA A 133 5.54 -3.90 -4.92
CA ALA A 133 5.29 -2.50 -4.60
C ALA A 133 5.06 -2.24 -3.10
N LEU A 134 4.71 -3.27 -2.32
CA LEU A 134 4.29 -3.12 -0.93
C LEU A 134 5.31 -2.37 -0.05
N PRO A 135 6.63 -2.66 -0.13
CA PRO A 135 7.61 -1.91 0.65
C PRO A 135 7.58 -0.41 0.34
N ALA A 136 7.47 -0.02 -0.94
CA ALA A 136 7.40 1.38 -1.34
C ALA A 136 6.06 2.04 -0.91
N LEU A 137 4.95 1.30 -0.97
CA LEU A 137 3.65 1.77 -0.47
C LEU A 137 3.69 2.05 1.04
N ILE A 138 4.36 1.19 1.80
CA ILE A 138 4.61 1.38 3.24
C ILE A 138 5.42 2.65 3.50
N GLU A 139 6.47 2.92 2.72
CA GLU A 139 7.29 4.13 2.89
C GLU A 139 6.50 5.41 2.58
N VAL A 140 5.57 5.39 1.61
CA VAL A 140 4.63 6.52 1.39
C VAL A 140 3.76 6.77 2.64
N GLU A 141 3.28 5.71 3.28
CA GLU A 141 2.47 5.84 4.50
C GLU A 141 3.31 6.34 5.69
N LYS A 142 4.48 5.76 5.93
CA LYS A 142 5.40 6.19 6.99
C LYS A 142 5.81 7.66 6.85
N ALA A 143 6.08 8.12 5.62
CA ALA A 143 6.40 9.52 5.37
C ALA A 143 5.24 10.44 5.79
N LYS A 144 4.01 10.07 5.48
CA LYS A 144 2.81 10.81 5.91
C LYS A 144 2.67 10.83 7.44
N GLU A 145 2.83 9.68 8.09
CA GLU A 145 2.72 9.57 9.55
C GLU A 145 3.80 10.40 10.25
N SER A 146 5.04 10.30 9.79
CA SER A 146 6.17 11.05 10.31
C SER A 146 6.00 12.56 10.14
N LEU A 147 5.53 13.02 8.97
CA LEU A 147 5.22 14.43 8.74
C LEU A 147 4.10 14.94 9.66
N PHE A 148 3.07 14.11 9.90
CA PHE A 148 2.00 14.44 10.82
C PHE A 148 2.54 14.61 12.25
N SER A 149 3.36 13.66 12.74
CA SER A 149 4.00 13.77 14.05
C SER A 149 4.90 15.01 14.17
N LEU A 150 5.67 15.34 13.13
CA LEU A 150 6.50 16.55 13.11
C LEU A 150 5.64 17.83 13.17
N ARG A 151 4.49 17.84 12.49
CA ARG A 151 3.57 18.98 12.51
C ARG A 151 2.94 19.20 13.89
N GLU A 152 2.66 18.13 14.63
CA GLU A 152 2.12 18.20 16.00
C GLU A 152 3.16 18.70 17.02
N GLN A 153 4.45 18.64 16.70
CA GLN A 153 5.51 19.20 17.53
C GLN A 153 5.54 20.72 17.42
N THR A 154 4.97 21.40 18.42
CA THR A 154 4.90 22.87 18.50
C THR A 154 6.27 23.53 18.40
N GLU A 155 7.29 22.93 19.05
CA GLU A 155 8.65 23.48 19.14
C GLU A 155 9.54 23.20 17.93
N ALA A 156 9.10 22.37 16.96
CA ALA A 156 9.92 22.04 15.81
C ALA A 156 10.33 23.31 15.05
N THR A 157 11.63 23.51 14.87
CA THR A 157 12.23 24.68 14.21
C THR A 157 12.12 24.57 12.68
N LEU A 158 12.37 25.69 11.98
CA LEU A 158 12.47 25.65 10.52
C LEU A 158 13.64 24.77 10.04
N GLU A 159 14.76 24.77 10.77
CA GLU A 159 15.93 23.96 10.43
C GLU A 159 15.62 22.46 10.52
N GLU A 160 14.97 22.02 11.59
CA GLU A 160 14.50 20.65 11.74
C GLU A 160 13.51 20.26 10.64
N ALA A 161 12.56 21.15 10.31
CA ALA A 161 11.60 20.91 9.23
C ALA A 161 12.30 20.83 7.86
N ARG A 162 13.33 21.64 7.60
CA ARG A 162 14.13 21.61 6.36
C ARG A 162 14.97 20.34 6.28
N SER A 163 15.60 19.93 7.39
CA SER A 163 16.36 18.68 7.48
C SER A 163 15.48 17.45 7.23
N TYR A 164 14.29 17.43 7.85
CA TYR A 164 13.28 16.41 7.58
C TYR A 164 12.85 16.40 6.11
N TYR A 165 12.56 17.56 5.53
CA TYR A 165 12.16 17.67 4.14
C TYR A 165 13.20 17.05 3.20
N VAL A 166 14.47 17.43 3.35
CA VAL A 166 15.54 16.94 2.47
C VAL A 166 15.78 15.44 2.63
N SER A 167 15.80 14.94 3.86
CA SER A 167 16.08 13.52 4.12
C SER A 167 14.91 12.58 3.80
N SER A 168 13.67 13.03 4.05
CA SER A 168 12.49 12.15 4.06
C SER A 168 11.52 12.41 2.92
N ILE A 169 11.49 13.63 2.37
CA ILE A 169 10.49 14.03 1.37
C ILE A 169 11.11 14.12 -0.03
N PHE A 170 12.10 14.99 -0.21
CA PHE A 170 12.76 15.21 -1.49
C PHE A 170 14.12 15.90 -1.35
N ASP A 171 15.11 15.38 -2.07
CA ASP A 171 16.43 16.02 -2.23
C ASP A 171 16.70 16.27 -3.73
N PRO A 172 16.95 17.52 -4.16
CA PRO A 172 17.34 17.80 -5.54
C PRO A 172 18.69 17.18 -5.93
N ASP A 173 19.53 16.77 -4.97
CA ASP A 173 20.74 16.00 -5.21
C ASP A 173 20.39 14.54 -5.54
N ALA A 174 20.55 14.17 -6.82
CA ALA A 174 20.18 12.86 -7.34
C ALA A 174 20.95 11.69 -6.68
N GLU A 175 22.08 11.95 -6.03
CA GLU A 175 22.85 10.93 -5.29
C GLU A 175 22.30 10.67 -3.88
N LYS A 176 21.39 11.53 -3.39
CA LYS A 176 20.82 11.50 -2.03
C LYS A 176 19.29 11.49 -2.03
N ALA A 177 18.68 10.85 -3.03
CA ALA A 177 17.24 10.81 -3.18
C ALA A 177 16.54 10.48 -1.85
N ALA A 178 15.54 11.28 -1.48
CA ALA A 178 14.85 11.12 -0.21
C ALA A 178 13.97 9.86 -0.19
N THR A 179 13.65 9.34 0.99
CA THR A 179 12.88 8.08 1.12
C THR A 179 11.56 8.10 0.37
N LEU A 180 10.77 9.18 0.50
CA LEU A 180 9.48 9.30 -0.20
C LEU A 180 9.64 9.39 -1.73
N GLU A 181 10.61 10.16 -2.20
CA GLU A 181 10.92 10.27 -3.64
C GLU A 181 11.28 8.90 -4.23
N GLN A 182 12.16 8.15 -3.57
CA GLN A 182 12.53 6.81 -3.99
C GLN A 182 11.32 5.87 -4.03
N ALA A 183 10.44 5.95 -3.02
CA ALA A 183 9.22 5.15 -2.97
C ALA A 183 8.27 5.47 -4.14
N ILE A 184 8.03 6.76 -4.43
CA ILE A 184 7.20 7.20 -5.56
C ILE A 184 7.77 6.70 -6.88
N LYS A 185 9.10 6.81 -7.07
CA LYS A 185 9.78 6.32 -8.26
C LYS A 185 9.65 4.80 -8.40
N LYS A 186 9.86 4.06 -7.31
CA LYS A 186 9.76 2.59 -7.29
C LYS A 186 8.37 2.10 -7.67
N ILE A 187 7.31 2.72 -7.11
CA ILE A 187 5.93 2.42 -7.49
C ILE A 187 5.73 2.64 -8.99
N GLY A 188 6.24 3.75 -9.54
CA GLY A 188 6.16 4.05 -10.97
C GLY A 188 6.91 3.04 -11.86
N GLU A 189 8.06 2.55 -11.41
CA GLU A 189 8.82 1.50 -12.13
C GLU A 189 8.06 0.17 -12.17
N ILE A 190 7.42 -0.21 -11.06
CA ILE A 190 6.61 -1.44 -10.97
C ILE A 190 5.34 -1.29 -11.82
N GLN A 191 4.67 -0.14 -11.74
CA GLN A 191 3.51 0.18 -12.58
C GLN A 191 3.82 0.04 -14.08
N LYS A 192 5.02 0.47 -14.52
CA LYS A 192 5.45 0.33 -15.93
C LYS A 192 5.67 -1.11 -16.36
N LYS A 193 5.99 -2.02 -15.43
CA LYS A 193 6.18 -3.46 -15.68
C LYS A 193 4.86 -4.22 -15.64
N ALA A 194 3.94 -3.83 -14.77
CA ALA A 194 2.62 -4.46 -14.58
C ALA A 194 1.59 -4.12 -15.68
N ARG A 195 2.02 -3.91 -16.93
CA ARG A 195 1.14 -3.49 -18.04
C ARG A 195 0.03 -4.51 -18.28
N GLY A 196 -1.18 -4.03 -18.57
CA GLY A 196 -2.36 -4.86 -18.86
C GLY A 196 -3.31 -5.05 -17.67
N ASN A 197 -3.02 -4.47 -16.51
CA ASN A 197 -3.97 -4.33 -15.41
C ASN A 197 -4.23 -2.85 -15.13
N ASP A 198 -5.31 -2.33 -15.71
CA ASP A 198 -5.66 -0.91 -15.62
C ASP A 198 -6.05 -0.51 -14.20
N GLU A 199 -6.76 -1.37 -13.46
CA GLU A 199 -7.15 -1.11 -12.08
C GLU A 199 -5.92 -0.97 -11.16
N LEU A 200 -4.97 -1.90 -11.27
CA LEU A 200 -3.73 -1.85 -10.49
C LEU A 200 -2.86 -0.65 -10.90
N SER A 201 -2.86 -0.31 -12.19
CA SER A 201 -2.15 0.89 -12.66
C SER A 201 -2.78 2.17 -12.09
N VAL A 202 -4.11 2.27 -12.09
CA VAL A 202 -4.85 3.38 -11.48
C VAL A 202 -4.53 3.47 -9.98
N TYR A 203 -4.51 2.33 -9.28
CA TYR A 203 -4.12 2.27 -7.87
C TYR A 203 -2.71 2.82 -7.64
N PHE A 204 -1.71 2.34 -8.39
CA PHE A 204 -0.33 2.80 -8.23
C PHE A 204 -0.15 4.28 -8.53
N VAL A 205 -0.79 4.82 -9.58
CA VAL A 205 -0.72 6.26 -9.86
C VAL A 205 -1.36 7.07 -8.74
N GLN A 206 -2.48 6.61 -8.18
CA GLN A 206 -3.09 7.25 -7.01
C GLN A 206 -2.19 7.18 -5.76
N SER A 207 -1.48 6.07 -5.55
CA SER A 207 -0.49 5.97 -4.46
C SER A 207 0.68 6.94 -4.65
N GLN A 208 1.16 7.12 -5.89
CA GLN A 208 2.18 8.14 -6.20
C GLN A 208 1.66 9.56 -5.94
N LEU A 209 0.42 9.87 -6.33
CA LEU A 209 -0.23 11.15 -6.04
C LEU A 209 -0.44 11.37 -4.54
N ALA A 210 -0.75 10.33 -3.77
CA ALA A 210 -0.79 10.39 -2.31
C ALA A 210 0.59 10.74 -1.73
N GLY A 211 1.67 10.20 -2.29
CA GLY A 211 3.03 10.62 -1.96
C GLY A 211 3.28 12.10 -2.27
N LEU A 212 2.89 12.59 -3.45
CA LEU A 212 3.00 14.02 -3.78
C LEU A 212 2.14 14.92 -2.88
N LYS A 213 1.01 14.42 -2.37
CA LYS A 213 0.22 15.14 -1.37
C LYS A 213 1.00 15.32 -0.07
N THR A 214 1.67 14.28 0.42
CA THR A 214 2.56 14.35 1.58
C THR A 214 3.70 15.33 1.34
N TRP A 215 4.28 15.32 0.13
CA TRP A 215 5.30 16.28 -0.26
C TRP A 215 4.77 17.72 -0.22
N SER A 216 3.62 18.00 -0.84
CA SER A 216 2.96 19.32 -0.79
C SER A 216 2.72 19.77 0.66
N ASP A 217 2.25 18.86 1.52
CA ASP A 217 2.04 19.14 2.96
C ASP A 217 3.34 19.48 3.71
N ALA A 218 4.47 18.90 3.30
CA ALA A 218 5.77 19.21 3.88
C ALA A 218 6.26 20.61 3.46
N ILE A 219 6.04 21.02 2.20
CA ILE A 219 6.29 22.40 1.75
C ILE A 219 5.41 23.38 2.55
N ASP A 220 4.17 22.99 2.83
CA ASP A 220 3.25 23.79 3.65
C ASP A 220 3.68 23.87 5.11
N LEU A 221 4.28 22.82 5.68
CA LEU A 221 4.87 22.87 7.01
C LEU A 221 6.02 23.88 7.06
N LEU A 222 6.93 23.85 6.08
CA LEU A 222 8.02 24.83 5.98
C LEU A 222 7.47 26.27 5.98
N ARG A 223 6.42 26.54 5.19
CA ARG A 223 5.74 27.85 5.17
C ARG A 223 5.25 28.29 6.53
N GLN A 224 4.73 27.37 7.34
CA GLN A 224 4.22 27.69 8.68
C GLN A 224 5.35 28.06 9.62
N LYS A 225 6.51 27.38 9.51
CA LYS A 225 7.70 27.62 10.34
C LYS A 225 8.50 28.86 9.92
N GLU A 226 8.24 29.42 8.74
CA GLU A 226 8.77 30.73 8.31
C GLU A 226 8.15 31.93 9.07
N LYS A 227 7.04 31.73 9.79
CA LYS A 227 6.38 32.80 10.53
C LYS A 227 7.27 33.25 11.70
N GLY A 228 7.66 34.52 11.70
CA GLY A 228 8.48 35.11 12.77
C GLY A 228 9.97 35.25 12.45
N LEU A 229 10.40 34.82 11.26
CA LEU A 229 11.74 35.13 10.76
C LEU A 229 11.90 36.60 10.41
N ASP A 230 13.15 37.07 10.41
CA ASP A 230 13.51 38.34 9.80
C ASP A 230 13.30 38.31 8.27
N GLU A 231 13.21 39.48 7.65
CA GLU A 231 12.85 39.60 6.23
C GLU A 231 13.88 38.96 5.28
N ALA A 232 15.17 38.90 5.64
CA ALA A 232 16.18 38.26 4.80
C ALA A 232 16.02 36.74 4.83
N SER A 233 15.97 36.15 6.02
CA SER A 233 15.76 34.71 6.21
C SER A 233 14.43 34.22 5.62
N LYS A 234 13.39 35.05 5.74
CA LYS A 234 12.07 34.77 5.15
C LYS A 234 12.11 34.75 3.62
N ARG A 235 12.86 35.66 2.98
CA ARG A 235 13.04 35.66 1.52
C ARG A 235 13.74 34.39 1.05
N GLU A 236 14.84 34.01 1.69
CA GLU A 236 15.57 32.77 1.35
C GLU A 236 14.68 31.54 1.48
N ALA A 237 13.93 31.43 2.58
CA ALA A 237 13.02 30.31 2.80
C ALA A 237 11.89 30.27 1.75
N GLN A 238 11.33 31.42 1.38
CA GLN A 238 10.33 31.53 0.32
C GLN A 238 10.89 31.12 -1.05
N GLU A 239 12.10 31.54 -1.40
CA GLU A 239 12.77 31.17 -2.64
C GLU A 239 13.02 29.65 -2.70
N PHE A 240 13.51 29.07 -1.60
CA PHE A 240 13.66 27.63 -1.47
C PHE A 240 12.33 26.91 -1.72
N ARG A 241 11.27 27.26 -0.98
CA ARG A 241 9.96 26.60 -1.14
C ARG A 241 9.37 26.78 -2.54
N LYS A 242 9.54 27.96 -3.13
CA LYS A 242 9.09 28.22 -4.50
C LYS A 242 9.83 27.32 -5.49
N ALA A 243 11.15 27.18 -5.37
CA ALA A 243 11.91 26.26 -6.20
C ALA A 243 11.44 24.81 -6.02
N GLN A 244 11.26 24.36 -4.77
CA GLN A 244 10.74 23.04 -4.45
C GLN A 244 9.38 22.75 -5.11
N ARG A 245 8.47 23.73 -5.09
CA ARG A 245 7.15 23.60 -5.68
C ARG A 245 7.19 23.65 -7.21
N ASP A 246 7.73 24.73 -7.76
CA ASP A 246 7.58 25.07 -9.17
C ASP A 246 8.48 24.21 -10.07
N GLN A 247 9.67 23.82 -9.59
CA GLN A 247 10.65 23.09 -10.39
C GLN A 247 10.52 21.56 -10.27
N PHE A 248 9.97 21.06 -9.16
CA PHE A 248 9.95 19.61 -8.88
C PHE A 248 8.54 19.07 -8.66
N LEU A 249 7.78 19.61 -7.70
CA LEU A 249 6.46 19.07 -7.36
C LEU A 249 5.43 19.25 -8.49
N GLU A 250 5.26 20.46 -9.03
CA GLU A 250 4.22 20.73 -10.05
C GLU A 250 4.45 19.96 -11.37
N PRO A 251 5.68 19.84 -11.90
CA PRO A 251 5.94 18.98 -13.06
C PRO A 251 5.58 17.51 -12.83
N GLU A 252 5.96 16.94 -11.68
CA GLU A 252 5.68 15.53 -11.36
C GLU A 252 4.18 15.29 -11.12
N LYS A 253 3.50 16.25 -10.47
CA LYS A 253 2.03 16.27 -10.35
C LYS A 253 1.38 16.26 -11.73
N GLY A 254 1.81 17.14 -12.63
CA GLY A 254 1.30 17.20 -14.01
C GLY A 254 1.44 15.86 -14.73
N ARG A 255 2.63 15.27 -14.67
CA ARG A 255 2.94 13.96 -15.28
C ARG A 255 2.05 12.84 -14.74
N LEU A 256 1.84 12.78 -13.43
CA LEU A 256 1.01 11.75 -12.80
C LEU A 256 -0.48 11.95 -13.09
N LEU A 257 -0.97 13.20 -13.13
CA LEU A 257 -2.36 13.49 -13.47
C LEU A 257 -2.68 13.17 -14.92
N GLU A 258 -1.77 13.47 -15.86
CA GLU A 258 -1.89 13.05 -17.26
C GLU A 258 -1.92 11.52 -17.37
N ARG A 259 -1.01 10.85 -16.64
CA ARG A 259 -0.98 9.39 -16.60
C ARG A 259 -2.28 8.81 -16.06
N LEU A 260 -2.81 9.36 -14.96
CA LEU A 260 -4.08 8.95 -14.37
C LEU A 260 -5.23 9.13 -15.38
N GLY A 261 -5.27 10.27 -16.07
CA GLY A 261 -6.26 10.53 -17.12
C GLY A 261 -6.19 9.53 -18.29
N SER A 262 -4.99 9.08 -18.67
CA SER A 262 -4.82 8.04 -19.71
C SER A 262 -5.30 6.64 -19.30
N LEU A 263 -5.46 6.39 -18.00
CA LEU A 263 -5.86 5.09 -17.44
C LEU A 263 -7.35 5.01 -17.10
N LEU A 264 -8.04 6.16 -17.02
CA LEU A 264 -9.44 6.22 -16.62
C LEU A 264 -10.34 6.21 -17.86
N PRO A 265 -11.53 5.57 -17.79
CA PRO A 265 -12.49 5.64 -18.87
C PRO A 265 -12.93 7.11 -19.09
N PRO A 266 -13.19 7.52 -20.35
CA PRO A 266 -13.65 8.86 -20.63
C PRO A 266 -15.00 9.12 -19.93
N GLY A 267 -15.14 10.27 -19.28
CA GLY A 267 -16.38 10.70 -18.62
C GLY A 267 -16.28 10.86 -17.10
N GLU A 268 -17.45 10.86 -16.46
CA GLU A 268 -17.63 11.52 -15.17
C GLU A 268 -17.25 10.78 -13.88
N PRO A 269 -16.76 9.52 -13.84
CA PRO A 269 -15.96 9.11 -12.70
C PRO A 269 -14.52 9.61 -12.83
N GLY A 270 -13.97 9.57 -14.06
CA GLY A 270 -12.56 9.87 -14.33
C GLY A 270 -12.20 11.33 -14.12
N GLY A 271 -13.02 12.24 -14.66
CA GLY A 271 -12.81 13.69 -14.50
C GLY A 271 -12.85 14.13 -13.03
N ARG A 272 -13.81 13.64 -12.26
CA ARG A 272 -13.95 13.95 -10.82
C ARG A 272 -12.73 13.52 -10.00
N LEU A 273 -12.16 12.34 -10.30
CA LEU A 273 -10.98 11.85 -9.59
C LEU A 273 -9.74 12.70 -9.90
N ILE A 274 -9.55 13.11 -11.17
CA ILE A 274 -8.46 14.00 -11.56
C ILE A 274 -8.59 15.36 -10.87
N ASP A 275 -9.80 15.93 -10.84
CA ASP A 275 -10.06 17.22 -10.22
C ASP A 275 -9.88 17.19 -8.70
N TYR A 276 -10.24 16.07 -8.06
CA TYR A 276 -9.91 15.84 -6.65
C TYR A 276 -8.41 15.98 -6.40
N TRP A 277 -7.56 15.25 -7.15
CA TRP A 277 -6.10 15.30 -6.97
C TRP A 277 -5.50 16.66 -7.31
N LYS A 278 -6.02 17.35 -8.35
CA LYS A 278 -5.61 18.72 -8.69
C LYS A 278 -5.84 19.69 -7.53
N LYS A 279 -6.95 19.53 -6.81
CA LYS A 279 -7.37 20.43 -5.73
C LYS A 279 -6.56 20.22 -4.45
N ILE A 280 -6.21 18.98 -4.13
CA ILE A 280 -5.62 18.68 -2.82
C ILE A 280 -4.09 18.74 -2.79
N ILE A 281 -3.39 18.58 -3.92
CA ILE A 281 -1.93 18.70 -4.03
C ILE A 281 -1.56 20.14 -4.40
#